data_AF-A0A954B980-F1
#
_entry.id   AF-A0A954B980-F1
#
_cell.length_a   1.000
_cell.length_b   1.000
_cell.length_c   1.000
_cell.angle_alpha   90.00
_cell.angle_beta   90.00
_cell.angle_gamma   90.00
#
_symmetry.space_group_name_H-M   'P 1'
#
loop_
_entity.id
_entity.type
_entity.pdbx_description
1 polymer ?
#
loop_
_entity_poly.entity_id
_entity_poly.type
_entity_poly.pdbx_seq_one_letter_code
_entity_poly.pdbx_strand_id
1 'polypeptide(L)'
;MKFSHLLAAAVCAIPLAGAAHAEKNYHGFNPETVDALNEKLETPLSETTLEVLSHSTEIEPCGGTQAVTMNPPEGWQDRLETAHAAGGDQVLPVPTTGLTLEYPAVYQLLGVEGACEAMFDITAGGKTQNIQTSCSLPGFDEAAANVFAPLEFEPAEGQDSPAIDNVLVPVNFCRTEEDKAAAP
;
A
#
# COMPACT_ATOMS: atom_id res chain seq x y z
N MET A 1 7.66 -35.89 -79.78
CA MET A 1 8.84 -35.51 -78.96
C MET A 1 8.37 -34.45 -77.97
N LYS A 2 8.76 -34.63 -76.70
CA LYS A 2 8.08 -34.13 -75.49
C LYS A 2 8.44 -32.69 -75.12
N PHE A 3 7.52 -32.10 -74.37
CA PHE A 3 7.30 -30.67 -74.09
C PHE A 3 8.38 -29.96 -73.27
N SER A 4 8.42 -28.66 -73.51
CA SER A 4 9.19 -27.58 -72.90
C SER A 4 9.15 -27.53 -71.37
N HIS A 5 10.29 -27.10 -70.81
CA HIS A 5 10.49 -26.74 -69.42
C HIS A 5 9.55 -25.62 -68.94
N LEU A 6 8.90 -25.83 -67.79
CA LEU A 6 8.27 -24.77 -67.00
C LEU A 6 8.93 -24.76 -65.61
N LEU A 7 9.59 -23.64 -65.29
CA LEU A 7 10.02 -23.30 -63.93
C LEU A 7 8.79 -23.08 -63.05
N ALA A 8 8.71 -23.80 -61.93
CA ALA A 8 7.78 -23.49 -60.85
C ALA A 8 8.46 -22.51 -59.88
N ALA A 9 7.98 -21.26 -59.83
CA ALA A 9 8.34 -20.30 -58.81
C ALA A 9 7.57 -20.61 -57.53
N ALA A 10 8.28 -20.99 -56.46
CA ALA A 10 7.72 -21.14 -55.14
C ALA A 10 7.45 -19.75 -54.54
N VAL A 11 6.17 -19.36 -54.44
CA VAL A 11 5.75 -18.20 -53.67
C VAL A 11 5.71 -18.62 -52.21
N CYS A 12 6.74 -18.24 -51.45
CA CYS A 12 6.71 -18.26 -50.00
C CYS A 12 5.64 -17.27 -49.52
N ALA A 13 4.47 -17.77 -49.11
CA ALA A 13 3.55 -16.99 -48.32
C ALA A 13 4.19 -16.78 -46.93
N ILE A 14 4.69 -15.57 -46.68
CA ILE A 14 5.08 -15.14 -45.33
C ILE A 14 3.78 -14.98 -44.55
N PRO A 15 3.53 -15.73 -43.47
CA PRO A 15 2.45 -15.39 -42.57
C PRO A 15 2.82 -14.05 -41.94
N LEU A 16 2.11 -12.99 -42.31
CA LEU A 16 2.01 -11.80 -41.49
C LEU A 16 1.39 -12.25 -40.17
N ALA A 17 2.23 -12.59 -39.21
CA ALA A 17 1.85 -12.64 -37.82
C ALA A 17 1.37 -11.23 -37.48
N GLY A 18 0.05 -11.03 -37.51
CA GLY A 18 -0.55 -9.91 -36.82
C GLY A 18 -0.11 -10.06 -35.38
N ALA A 19 0.80 -9.20 -34.94
CA ALA A 19 0.94 -8.93 -33.52
C ALA A 19 -0.42 -8.37 -33.09
N ALA A 20 -1.28 -9.24 -32.58
CA ALA A 20 -2.31 -8.80 -31.67
C ALA A 20 -1.54 -8.18 -30.51
N HIS A 21 -1.37 -6.86 -30.54
CA HIS A 21 -1.03 -6.11 -29.35
C HIS A 21 -2.19 -6.39 -28.40
N ALA A 22 -1.97 -7.28 -27.43
CA ALA A 22 -2.89 -7.42 -26.33
C ALA A 22 -3.02 -6.02 -25.73
N GLU A 23 -4.20 -5.42 -25.88
CA GLU A 23 -4.51 -4.12 -25.31
C GLU A 23 -4.42 -4.30 -23.80
N LYS A 24 -3.35 -3.77 -23.20
CA LYS A 24 -3.12 -3.85 -21.76
C LYS A 24 -4.27 -3.16 -21.05
N ASN A 25 -4.88 -3.84 -20.09
CA ASN A 25 -5.92 -3.23 -19.27
C ASN A 25 -5.25 -2.53 -18.08
N TYR A 26 -5.31 -1.19 -18.05
CA TYR A 26 -4.76 -0.39 -16.95
C TYR A 26 -5.78 -0.12 -15.83
N HIS A 27 -6.97 -0.72 -15.87
CA HIS A 27 -7.99 -0.64 -14.80
C HIS A 27 -8.32 0.80 -14.37
N GLY A 28 -8.39 1.73 -15.33
CA GLY A 28 -8.70 3.14 -15.08
C GLY A 28 -7.51 4.01 -14.68
N PHE A 29 -6.34 3.43 -14.41
CA PHE A 29 -5.10 4.19 -14.23
C PHE A 29 -4.60 4.77 -15.54
N ASN A 30 -3.93 5.93 -15.46
CA ASN A 30 -3.30 6.55 -16.63
C ASN A 30 -2.19 5.63 -17.19
N PRO A 31 -2.30 5.17 -18.46
CA PRO A 31 -1.31 4.28 -19.07
C PRO A 31 0.12 4.84 -19.08
N GLU A 32 0.30 6.14 -19.34
CA GLU A 32 1.62 6.77 -19.37
C GLU A 32 2.28 6.76 -17.98
N THR A 33 1.50 7.00 -16.92
CA THR A 33 1.98 6.94 -15.54
C THR A 33 2.41 5.52 -15.17
N VAL A 34 1.58 4.52 -15.49
CA VAL A 34 1.87 3.12 -15.18
C VAL A 34 3.06 2.60 -16.00
N ASP A 35 3.17 2.97 -17.27
CA ASP A 35 4.31 2.58 -18.10
C ASP A 35 5.62 3.23 -17.60
N ALA A 36 5.61 4.52 -17.28
CA ALA A 36 6.78 5.21 -16.71
C ALA A 36 7.20 4.65 -15.34
N LEU A 37 6.24 4.16 -14.55
CA LEU A 37 6.50 3.43 -13.30
C LEU A 37 7.14 2.07 -13.59
N ASN A 38 6.58 1.28 -14.49
CA ASN A 38 7.09 -0.04 -14.85
C ASN A 38 8.50 0.00 -15.44
N GLU A 39 8.91 1.09 -16.09
CA GLU A 39 10.28 1.31 -16.55
C GLU A 39 11.29 1.48 -15.39
N LYS A 40 10.82 1.93 -14.22
CA LYS A 40 11.67 2.26 -13.05
C LYS A 40 11.62 1.20 -11.96
N LEU A 41 10.56 0.40 -11.90
CA LEU A 41 10.39 -0.64 -10.88
C LEU A 41 11.23 -1.88 -11.23
N GLU A 42 11.84 -2.49 -10.21
CA GLU A 42 12.53 -3.78 -10.37
C GLU A 42 11.56 -4.89 -10.79
N THR A 43 10.32 -4.82 -10.30
CA THR A 43 9.21 -5.71 -10.70
C THR A 43 8.03 -4.87 -11.19
N PRO A 44 7.64 -4.98 -12.48
CA PRO A 44 6.51 -4.24 -13.02
C PRO A 44 5.18 -4.59 -12.32
N LEU A 45 4.30 -3.60 -12.24
CA LEU A 45 2.91 -3.77 -11.83
C LEU A 45 2.18 -4.66 -12.83
N SER A 46 1.65 -5.77 -12.34
CA SER A 46 0.83 -6.70 -13.14
C SER A 46 -0.60 -6.17 -13.31
N GLU A 47 -1.32 -6.65 -14.33
CA GLU A 47 -2.75 -6.32 -14.50
C GLU A 47 -3.56 -6.68 -13.25
N THR A 48 -3.30 -7.83 -12.62
CA THR A 48 -3.95 -8.22 -11.35
C THR A 48 -3.63 -7.26 -10.21
N THR A 49 -2.40 -6.73 -10.14
CA THR A 49 -2.03 -5.72 -9.15
C THR A 49 -2.80 -4.42 -9.40
N LEU A 50 -2.89 -3.99 -10.66
CA LEU A 50 -3.62 -2.79 -11.04
C LEU A 50 -5.12 -2.96 -10.78
N GLU A 51 -5.70 -4.13 -11.05
CA GLU A 51 -7.09 -4.43 -10.72
C GLU A 51 -7.38 -4.23 -9.23
N VAL A 52 -6.55 -4.83 -8.36
CA VAL A 52 -6.67 -4.67 -6.91
C VAL A 52 -6.53 -3.20 -6.47
N LEU A 53 -5.56 -2.49 -7.02
CA LEU A 53 -5.32 -1.07 -6.69
C LEU A 53 -6.45 -0.17 -7.18
N SER A 54 -7.08 -0.49 -8.31
CA SER A 54 -8.17 0.32 -8.87
C SER A 54 -9.37 0.37 -7.94
N HIS A 55 -9.77 -0.79 -7.38
CA HIS A 55 -10.80 -0.86 -6.34
C HIS A 55 -10.41 -0.15 -5.04
N SER A 56 -9.12 0.07 -4.83
CA SER A 56 -8.61 0.76 -3.64
C SER A 56 -8.58 2.27 -3.78
N THR A 57 -8.74 2.83 -4.99
CA THR A 57 -9.01 4.27 -5.16
C THR A 57 -10.42 4.66 -4.71
N GLU A 58 -11.33 3.69 -4.52
CA GLU A 58 -12.66 3.91 -3.94
C GLU A 58 -12.60 3.99 -2.39
N ILE A 59 -11.49 3.55 -1.80
CA ILE A 59 -11.23 3.69 -0.37
C ILE A 59 -10.86 5.15 -0.12
N GLU A 60 -11.73 5.89 0.54
CA GLU A 60 -11.54 7.30 0.88
C GLU A 60 -11.50 7.50 2.40
N PRO A 61 -10.50 6.97 3.13
CA PRO A 61 -10.40 7.07 4.59
C PRO A 61 -10.37 8.53 5.07
N CYS A 62 -10.02 9.47 4.20
CA CYS A 62 -9.82 10.87 4.55
C CYS A 62 -10.87 11.82 3.95
N GLY A 63 -11.97 11.29 3.41
CA GLY A 63 -13.05 12.10 2.83
C GLY A 63 -14.34 11.37 2.48
N GLY A 64 -14.35 10.03 2.49
CA GLY A 64 -15.51 9.22 2.16
C GLY A 64 -16.17 8.59 3.38
N THR A 65 -17.36 8.02 3.14
CA THR A 65 -18.18 7.35 4.16
C THR A 65 -18.08 5.83 4.08
N GLN A 66 -17.14 5.30 3.29
CA GLN A 66 -17.06 3.88 3.00
C GLN A 66 -16.36 3.11 4.12
N ALA A 67 -16.89 1.93 4.44
CA ALA A 67 -16.22 1.01 5.34
C ALA A 67 -15.00 0.40 4.63
N VAL A 68 -13.83 0.48 5.26
CA VAL A 68 -12.59 -0.05 4.72
C VAL A 68 -12.38 -1.48 5.20
N THR A 69 -12.14 -2.41 4.28
CA THR A 69 -11.76 -3.78 4.64
C THR A 69 -10.29 -3.78 5.06
N MET A 70 -10.03 -4.23 6.28
CA MET A 70 -8.69 -4.34 6.86
C MET A 70 -8.17 -5.77 6.72
N ASN A 71 -6.85 -5.92 6.52
CA ASN A 71 -6.18 -7.23 6.42
C ASN A 71 -5.30 -7.47 7.65
N PRO A 72 -5.87 -7.92 8.78
CA PRO A 72 -5.09 -8.12 9.99
C PRO A 72 -4.13 -9.31 9.87
N PRO A 73 -2.92 -9.23 10.46
CA PRO A 73 -1.96 -10.31 10.47
C PRO A 73 -2.37 -11.42 11.46
N GLU A 74 -1.67 -12.54 11.42
CA GLU A 74 -1.85 -13.63 12.39
C GLU A 74 -1.61 -13.13 13.83
N GLY A 75 -2.45 -13.56 14.78
CA GLY A 75 -2.38 -13.17 16.18
C GLY A 75 -2.90 -11.77 16.50
N TRP A 76 -3.35 -11.00 15.49
CA TRP A 76 -3.91 -9.66 15.69
C TRP A 76 -5.10 -9.64 16.67
N GLN A 77 -6.06 -10.55 16.49
CA GLN A 77 -7.28 -10.54 17.31
C GLN A 77 -7.01 -10.86 18.76
N ASP A 78 -6.07 -11.75 19.06
CA ASP A 78 -5.70 -12.09 20.43
C ASP A 78 -5.09 -10.88 21.15
N ARG A 79 -4.28 -10.07 20.45
CA ARG A 79 -3.72 -8.83 21.03
C ARG A 79 -4.78 -7.74 21.17
N LEU A 80 -5.70 -7.63 20.20
CA LEU A 80 -6.74 -6.61 20.17
C LEU A 80 -7.64 -6.63 21.41
N GLU A 81 -7.91 -7.81 21.98
CA GLU A 81 -8.72 -7.97 23.20
C GLU A 81 -8.14 -7.24 24.42
N THR A 82 -6.83 -6.97 24.42
CA THR A 82 -6.11 -6.29 25.50
C THR A 82 -5.52 -4.95 25.07
N ALA A 83 -5.89 -4.47 23.89
CA ALA A 83 -5.28 -3.28 23.32
C ALA A 83 -5.74 -1.99 23.99
N HIS A 84 -4.86 -0.99 23.97
CA HIS A 84 -5.09 0.34 24.49
C HIS A 84 -5.13 1.35 23.35
N ALA A 85 -6.33 1.74 22.93
CA ALA A 85 -6.51 2.70 21.86
C ALA A 85 -5.99 4.09 22.25
N ALA A 86 -5.28 4.75 21.32
CA ALA A 86 -4.97 6.16 21.44
C ALA A 86 -6.24 7.00 21.57
N GLY A 87 -6.31 7.82 22.62
CA GLY A 87 -7.51 8.60 22.96
C GLY A 87 -8.60 7.83 23.72
N GLY A 88 -8.33 6.58 24.12
CA GLY A 88 -9.18 5.81 25.02
C GLY A 88 -9.03 6.21 26.49
N ASP A 89 -9.61 5.40 27.39
CA ASP A 89 -9.65 5.68 28.84
C ASP A 89 -8.29 5.47 29.55
N GLN A 90 -7.40 4.66 28.97
CA GLN A 90 -6.09 4.38 29.51
C GLN A 90 -5.12 5.52 29.20
N VAL A 91 -4.45 6.05 30.22
CA VAL A 91 -3.37 7.03 30.03
C VAL A 91 -2.20 6.33 29.35
N LEU A 92 -1.82 6.82 28.17
CA LEU A 92 -0.70 6.34 27.38
C LEU A 92 0.58 7.17 27.66
N PRO A 93 1.78 6.56 27.53
CA PRO A 93 3.05 7.26 27.51
C PRO A 93 3.11 8.35 26.43
N VAL A 94 3.96 9.35 26.64
CA VAL A 94 4.06 10.53 25.78
C VAL A 94 5.18 10.33 24.75
N PRO A 95 4.91 10.44 23.44
CA PRO A 95 5.97 10.36 22.44
C PRO A 95 6.88 11.59 22.53
N THR A 96 8.20 11.37 22.48
CA THR A 96 9.22 12.43 22.50
C THR A 96 9.75 12.79 21.12
N THR A 97 9.44 11.96 20.12
CA THR A 97 9.79 12.19 18.72
C THR A 97 8.54 12.52 17.90
N GLY A 98 8.72 13.35 16.88
CA GLY A 98 7.65 13.69 15.95
C GLY A 98 7.31 12.50 15.05
N LEU A 99 6.01 12.26 14.86
CA LEU A 99 5.52 11.29 13.88
C LEU A 99 5.79 11.81 12.47
N THR A 100 6.46 11.00 11.66
CA THR A 100 6.63 11.25 10.22
C THR A 100 5.94 10.14 9.46
N LEU A 101 4.93 10.51 8.67
CA LEU A 101 4.20 9.58 7.81
C LEU A 101 4.80 9.62 6.41
N GLU A 102 5.42 8.52 5.99
CA GLU A 102 5.95 8.38 4.63
C GLU A 102 5.00 7.55 3.78
N TYR A 103 4.48 8.15 2.71
CA TYR A 103 3.55 7.48 1.81
C TYR A 103 4.30 6.48 0.92
N PRO A 104 3.78 5.25 0.70
CA PRO A 104 4.32 4.37 -0.32
C PRO A 104 4.26 5.04 -1.70
N ALA A 105 5.42 5.30 -2.30
CA ALA A 105 5.53 6.14 -3.50
C ALA A 105 4.65 5.68 -4.67
N VAL A 106 4.55 4.36 -4.89
CA VAL A 106 3.68 3.79 -5.93
C VAL A 106 2.21 4.09 -5.66
N TYR A 107 1.77 3.97 -4.41
CA TYR A 107 0.38 4.22 -4.04
C TYR A 107 0.05 5.71 -4.09
N GLN A 108 1.00 6.57 -3.68
CA GLN A 108 0.86 8.02 -3.82
C GLN A 108 0.70 8.42 -5.29
N LEU A 109 1.56 7.91 -6.18
CA LEU A 109 1.54 8.22 -7.61
C LEU A 109 0.28 7.71 -8.32
N LEU A 110 -0.25 6.57 -7.86
CA LEU A 110 -1.51 6.02 -8.36
C LEU A 110 -2.75 6.63 -7.68
N GLY A 111 -2.57 7.55 -6.74
CA GLY A 111 -3.68 8.21 -6.05
C GLY A 111 -4.50 7.28 -5.16
N VAL A 112 -3.89 6.22 -4.63
CA VAL A 112 -4.53 5.24 -3.77
C VAL A 112 -4.39 5.67 -2.31
N GLU A 113 -5.51 5.87 -1.61
CA GLU A 113 -5.54 6.10 -0.15
C GLU A 113 -5.46 4.79 0.66
N GLY A 114 -5.05 4.89 1.91
CA GLY A 114 -4.86 3.74 2.79
C GLY A 114 -5.38 3.98 4.20
N ALA A 115 -6.00 2.97 4.78
CA ALA A 115 -6.34 2.94 6.20
C ALA A 115 -5.53 1.83 6.87
N CYS A 116 -4.97 2.15 8.04
CA CYS A 116 -4.18 1.23 8.84
C CYS A 116 -4.55 1.37 10.31
N GLU A 117 -4.39 0.28 11.04
CA GLU A 117 -4.25 0.28 12.49
C GLU A 117 -2.88 -0.31 12.81
N ALA A 118 -2.10 0.38 13.63
CA ALA A 118 -0.83 -0.11 14.13
C ALA A 118 -0.95 -0.48 15.60
N MET A 119 -0.44 -1.65 15.97
CA MET A 119 -0.42 -2.14 17.33
C MET A 119 1.01 -2.47 17.75
N PHE A 120 1.46 -1.92 18.88
CA PHE A 120 2.83 -2.08 19.35
C PHE A 120 2.92 -2.00 20.87
N ASP A 121 4.04 -2.49 21.41
CA ASP A 121 4.34 -2.37 22.83
C ASP A 121 5.37 -1.26 23.04
N ILE A 122 5.33 -0.61 24.19
CA ILE A 122 6.34 0.33 24.64
C ILE A 122 7.09 -0.33 25.80
N THR A 123 8.41 -0.41 25.68
CA THR A 123 9.29 -0.96 26.72
C THR A 123 9.44 0.00 27.89
N ALA A 124 9.95 -0.48 29.03
CA ALA A 124 10.32 0.39 30.16
C ALA A 124 11.40 1.44 29.80
N GLY A 125 12.18 1.20 28.74
CA GLY A 125 13.14 2.17 28.19
C GLY A 125 12.52 3.16 27.21
N GLY A 126 11.20 3.16 27.02
CA GLY A 126 10.49 4.09 26.14
C GLY A 126 10.56 3.73 24.65
N LYS A 127 11.06 2.54 24.28
CA LYS A 127 11.18 2.11 22.88
C LYS A 127 9.99 1.29 22.43
N THR A 128 9.55 1.49 21.19
CA THR A 128 8.56 0.62 20.55
C THR A 128 9.12 -0.74 20.21
N GLN A 129 8.30 -1.78 20.33
CA GLN A 129 8.61 -3.14 19.87
C GLN A 129 7.33 -3.89 19.47
N ASN A 130 7.49 -5.10 18.91
CA ASN A 130 6.39 -5.99 18.55
C ASN A 130 5.30 -5.30 17.70
N ILE A 131 5.74 -4.47 16.75
CA ILE A 131 4.85 -3.70 15.89
C ILE A 131 4.15 -4.65 14.93
N GLN A 132 2.83 -4.57 14.89
CA GLN A 132 1.97 -5.21 13.91
C GLN A 132 1.09 -4.15 13.28
N THR A 133 0.77 -4.33 12.00
CA THR A 133 -0.13 -3.44 11.27
C THR A 133 -1.22 -4.27 10.64
N SER A 134 -2.43 -3.73 10.67
CA SER A 134 -3.57 -4.20 9.90
C SER A 134 -3.90 -3.08 8.94
N CYS A 135 -3.71 -3.29 7.64
CA CYS A 135 -3.93 -2.24 6.64
C CYS A 135 -4.90 -2.68 5.54
N SER A 136 -5.49 -1.70 4.87
CA SER A 136 -6.36 -1.92 3.71
C SER A 136 -5.62 -2.52 2.51
N LEU A 137 -4.32 -2.25 2.39
CA LEU A 137 -3.45 -2.82 1.37
C LEU A 137 -2.05 -3.17 1.91
N PRO A 138 -1.42 -4.25 1.40
CA PRO A 138 -0.11 -4.70 1.85
C PRO A 138 1.02 -3.65 1.80
N GLY A 139 1.02 -2.76 0.80
CA GLY A 139 2.08 -1.74 0.70
C GLY A 139 2.00 -0.67 1.79
N PHE A 140 0.87 -0.52 2.48
CA PHE A 140 0.75 0.38 3.63
C PHE A 140 1.20 -0.25 4.94
N ASP A 141 1.29 -1.58 5.05
CA ASP A 141 1.73 -2.26 6.28
C ASP A 141 3.13 -1.83 6.68
N GLU A 142 4.09 -1.92 5.75
CA GLU A 142 5.48 -1.50 6.00
C GLU A 142 5.57 0.00 6.30
N ALA A 143 4.87 0.83 5.53
CA ALA A 143 4.88 2.27 5.74
C ALA A 143 4.33 2.64 7.12
N ALA A 144 3.21 2.02 7.55
CA ALA A 144 2.64 2.24 8.87
C ALA A 144 3.59 1.76 9.97
N ALA A 145 4.23 0.59 9.83
CA ALA A 145 5.18 0.09 10.81
C ALA A 145 6.39 1.03 10.99
N ASN A 146 6.89 1.60 9.89
CA ASN A 146 8.02 2.53 9.89
C ASN A 146 7.73 3.86 10.59
N VAL A 147 6.46 4.27 10.68
CA VAL A 147 6.06 5.46 11.48
C VAL A 147 6.37 5.24 12.96
N PHE A 148 6.12 4.04 13.47
CA PHE A 148 6.22 3.74 14.90
C PHE A 148 7.58 3.20 15.32
N ALA A 149 8.28 2.50 14.43
CA ALA A 149 9.59 1.89 14.71
C ALA A 149 10.65 2.81 15.36
N PRO A 150 10.79 4.09 14.97
CA PRO A 150 11.79 4.98 15.56
C PRO A 150 11.27 5.75 16.79
N LEU A 151 10.03 5.53 17.21
CA LEU A 151 9.43 6.34 18.27
C LEU A 151 10.04 6.05 19.63
N GLU A 152 10.14 7.13 20.42
CA GLU A 152 10.57 7.10 21.80
C GLU A 152 9.47 7.71 22.67
N PHE A 153 9.33 7.19 23.89
CA PHE A 153 8.28 7.54 24.82
C PHE A 153 8.82 7.79 26.22
N GLU A 154 8.25 8.77 26.89
CA GLU A 154 8.43 9.01 28.32
C GLU A 154 7.16 8.64 29.09
N PRO A 155 7.27 8.27 30.39
CA PRO A 155 6.09 8.06 31.22
C PRO A 155 5.18 9.29 31.18
N ALA A 156 3.87 9.06 31.16
CA ALA A 156 2.92 10.14 31.39
C ALA A 156 3.02 10.64 32.84
N GLU A 157 2.44 11.81 33.12
CA GLU A 157 2.39 12.34 34.47
C GLU A 157 1.72 11.33 35.43
N GLY A 158 2.41 11.01 36.53
CA GLY A 158 1.94 10.03 37.51
C GLY A 158 2.24 8.57 37.17
N GLN A 159 2.95 8.29 36.06
CA GLN A 159 3.47 6.95 35.75
C GLN A 159 4.95 6.85 36.12
N ASP A 160 5.33 5.72 36.73
CA ASP A 160 6.73 5.42 37.07
C ASP A 160 7.54 4.89 35.87
N SER A 161 6.87 4.47 34.80
CA SER A 161 7.45 3.80 33.63
C SER A 161 6.60 4.06 32.39
N PRO A 162 7.20 4.15 31.19
CA PRO A 162 6.46 4.20 29.94
C PRO A 162 6.00 2.80 29.46
N ALA A 163 6.30 1.73 30.20
CA ALA A 163 6.00 0.38 29.76
C ALA A 163 4.48 0.14 29.64
N ILE A 164 4.03 -0.28 28.46
CA ILE A 164 2.65 -0.64 28.18
C ILE A 164 2.59 -1.54 26.94
N ASP A 165 1.73 -2.56 26.96
CA ASP A 165 1.57 -3.48 25.84
C ASP A 165 0.40 -3.05 24.95
N ASN A 166 0.43 -3.45 23.68
CA ASN A 166 -0.71 -3.38 22.75
C ASN A 166 -1.34 -1.98 22.60
N VAL A 167 -0.52 -0.93 22.51
CA VAL A 167 -0.98 0.40 22.12
C VAL A 167 -1.50 0.35 20.69
N LEU A 168 -2.75 0.76 20.47
CA LEU A 168 -3.43 0.73 19.18
C LEU A 168 -3.62 2.15 18.64
N VAL A 169 -3.08 2.41 17.45
CA VAL A 169 -3.11 3.74 16.82
C VAL A 169 -3.65 3.63 15.39
N PRO A 170 -4.74 4.34 15.04
CA PRO A 170 -5.18 4.44 13.66
C PRO A 170 -4.23 5.33 12.85
N VAL A 171 -3.92 4.93 11.63
CA VAL A 171 -3.09 5.67 10.68
C VAL A 171 -3.80 5.72 9.33
N ASN A 172 -4.06 6.93 8.84
CA ASN A 172 -4.65 7.13 7.53
C ASN A 172 -3.65 7.79 6.59
N PHE A 173 -3.45 7.16 5.43
CA PHE A 173 -2.69 7.68 4.31
C PHE A 173 -3.64 8.47 3.43
N CYS A 174 -3.74 9.76 3.73
CA CYS A 174 -4.62 10.70 3.04
C CYS A 174 -3.92 11.35 1.86
N ARG A 175 -4.66 11.59 0.79
CA ARG A 175 -4.21 12.47 -0.28
C ARG A 175 -4.55 13.91 0.04
N THR A 176 -3.65 14.81 -0.30
CA THR A 176 -3.94 16.25 -0.20
C THR A 176 -4.91 16.66 -1.31
N GLU A 177 -5.57 17.81 -1.14
CA GLU A 177 -6.43 18.35 -2.20
C GLU A 177 -5.65 18.66 -3.50
N GLU A 178 -4.35 18.97 -3.38
CA GLU A 178 -3.44 19.12 -4.51
C GLU A 178 -3.19 17.77 -5.20
N ASP A 179 -2.95 16.69 -4.44
CA ASP A 179 -2.83 15.34 -4.99
C ASP A 179 -4.13 14.88 -5.66
N LYS A 180 -5.30 15.24 -5.10
CA LYS A 180 -6.62 14.95 -5.66
C LYS A 180 -6.87 15.70 -6.96
N ALA A 181 -6.46 16.97 -7.05
CA ALA A 181 -6.58 17.79 -8.25
C ALA A 181 -5.57 17.41 -9.35
N ALA A 182 -4.47 16.75 -8.99
CA ALA A 182 -3.44 16.23 -9.90
C ALA A 182 -3.71 14.79 -10.37
N ALA A 183 -4.64 14.07 -9.74
CA ALA A 183 -5.15 12.84 -10.33
C ALA A 183 -6.06 13.13 -11.52
N PRO A 184 -6.02 12.27 -12.55
CA PRO A 184 -6.87 12.41 -13.73
C PRO A 184 -8.37 12.33 -13.40
#